data_AF-A0A6L5HYZ5-F1
#
_entry.id   AF-A0A6L5HYZ5-F1
#
_cell.length_a   1.000
_cell.length_b   1.000
_cell.length_c   1.000
_cell.angle_alpha   90.00
_cell.angle_beta   90.00
_cell.angle_gamma   90.00
#
_symmetry.space_group_name_H-M   'P 1'
#
loop_
_entity.id
_entity.type
_entity.pdbx_description
1 polymer ?
#
loop_
_entity_poly.entity_id
_entity_poly.type
_entity_poly.pdbx_seq_one_letter_code
_entity_poly.pdbx_strand_id
1 'polypeptide(L)'
;TLWQQTRHAAPAADHEQTLRLREATAMLAVSRWMYRSALERTESRGMHRRSDYAGTDVTQRHRVISGGLDDVWTGHERLGPVMEQLLRGQAA
;
A
#
# COMPACT_ATOMS: atom_id res chain seq x y z
N THR A 1 -1.31 -16.00 11.11
CA THR A 1 -2.02 -15.20 10.07
C THR A 1 -1.88 -15.89 8.72
N LEU A 2 -2.64 -15.48 7.68
CA LEU A 2 -2.48 -16.05 6.33
C LEU A 2 -1.06 -15.87 5.79
N TRP A 3 -0.38 -14.76 6.14
CA TRP A 3 1.01 -14.51 5.76
C TRP A 3 1.97 -15.59 6.30
N GLN A 4 1.87 -15.94 7.58
CA GLN A 4 2.71 -16.98 8.17
C GLN A 4 2.44 -18.35 7.52
N GLN A 5 1.19 -18.64 7.17
CA GLN A 5 0.84 -19.89 6.50
C GLN A 5 1.48 -19.99 5.11
N THR A 6 1.40 -18.94 4.29
CA THR A 6 2.03 -18.95 2.95
C THR A 6 3.55 -18.88 3.03
N ARG A 7 4.11 -18.18 4.03
CA ARG A 7 5.56 -18.10 4.27
C ARG A 7 6.18 -19.44 4.66
N HIS A 8 5.43 -20.28 5.38
CA HIS A 8 5.86 -21.60 5.84
C HIS A 8 5.25 -22.75 5.03
N ALA A 9 4.59 -22.45 3.92
CA ALA A 9 4.00 -23.47 3.07
C ALA A 9 5.08 -24.40 2.51
N ALA A 10 4.77 -25.69 2.46
CA ALA A 10 5.62 -26.66 1.78
C ALA A 10 5.69 -26.33 0.27
N PRO A 11 6.76 -26.76 -0.43
CA PRO A 11 6.82 -26.66 -1.88
C PRO A 11 5.58 -27.30 -2.53
N ALA A 12 5.06 -26.66 -3.57
CA ALA A 12 3.92 -27.21 -4.30
C ALA A 12 4.33 -28.45 -5.12
N ALA A 13 3.36 -29.30 -5.45
CA ALA A 13 3.62 -30.60 -6.11
C ALA A 13 4.12 -30.44 -7.55
N ASP A 14 3.73 -29.36 -8.22
CA ASP A 14 4.10 -29.07 -9.61
C ASP A 14 4.39 -27.57 -9.85
N HIS A 15 4.81 -27.27 -11.08
CA HIS A 15 5.17 -25.91 -11.49
C HIS A 15 3.98 -24.95 -11.52
N GLU A 16 2.81 -25.39 -11.96
CA GLU A 16 1.61 -24.54 -12.04
C GLU A 16 1.17 -24.10 -10.64
N GLN A 17 1.10 -25.05 -9.71
CA GLN A 17 0.77 -24.78 -8.32
C GLN A 17 1.81 -23.87 -7.66
N THR A 18 3.09 -24.02 -8.01
CA THR A 18 4.17 -23.14 -7.54
C THR A 18 3.96 -21.70 -8.01
N LEU A 19 3.58 -21.50 -9.27
CA LEU A 19 3.27 -20.17 -9.80
C LEU A 19 2.07 -19.55 -9.08
N ARG A 20 0.97 -20.29 -8.94
CA ARG A 20 -0.23 -19.80 -8.23
C ARG A 20 0.05 -19.44 -6.79
N LEU A 21 0.86 -20.23 -6.08
CA LEU A 21 1.25 -19.93 -4.69
C LEU A 21 2.06 -18.63 -4.61
N ARG A 22 2.97 -18.38 -5.57
CA ARG A 22 3.74 -17.14 -5.63
C ARG A 22 2.85 -15.93 -5.92
N GLU A 23 1.93 -16.05 -6.85
CA GLU A 23 0.94 -15.01 -7.16
C GLU A 23 0.09 -14.67 -5.93
N ALA A 24 -0.49 -15.69 -5.29
CA ALA A 24 -1.29 -15.51 -4.08
C ALA A 24 -0.47 -14.86 -2.94
N THR A 25 0.80 -15.27 -2.77
CA THR A 25 1.69 -14.69 -1.75
C THR A 25 2.03 -13.23 -2.06
N ALA A 26 2.28 -12.90 -3.32
CA ALA A 26 2.56 -11.53 -3.75
C ALA A 26 1.32 -10.64 -3.56
N MET A 27 0.14 -11.10 -3.98
CA MET A 27 -1.12 -10.39 -3.75
C MET A 27 -1.35 -10.15 -2.27
N LEU A 28 -1.13 -11.17 -1.42
CA LEU A 28 -1.29 -11.04 0.02
C LEU A 28 -0.33 -10.01 0.63
N ALA A 29 0.94 -9.99 0.21
CA ALA A 29 1.90 -8.97 0.65
C ALA A 29 1.42 -7.57 0.27
N VAL A 30 1.04 -7.37 -1.00
CA VAL A 30 0.57 -6.08 -1.51
C VAL A 30 -0.72 -5.64 -0.81
N SER A 31 -1.68 -6.54 -0.57
CA SER A 31 -2.92 -6.21 0.16
C SER A 31 -2.63 -5.73 1.59
N ARG A 32 -1.65 -6.33 2.28
CA ARG A 32 -1.23 -5.88 3.62
C ARG A 32 -0.62 -4.49 3.58
N TRP A 33 0.23 -4.20 2.60
CA TRP A 33 0.80 -2.86 2.39
C TRP A 33 -0.26 -1.82 2.06
N MET A 34 -1.17 -2.13 1.14
CA MET A 34 -2.27 -1.26 0.74
C MET A 34 -3.16 -0.92 1.94
N TYR A 35 -3.57 -1.92 2.71
CA TYR A 35 -4.46 -1.71 3.86
C TYR A 35 -3.80 -0.82 4.93
N ARG A 36 -2.53 -1.10 5.27
CA ARG A 36 -1.79 -0.27 6.22
C ARG A 36 -1.59 1.15 5.70
N SER A 37 -1.30 1.31 4.41
CA SER A 37 -1.17 2.62 3.76
C SER A 37 -2.48 3.41 3.77
N ALA A 38 -3.63 2.75 3.62
CA ALA A 38 -4.94 3.37 3.69
C ALA A 38 -5.28 3.84 5.12
N LEU A 39 -4.97 3.02 6.14
CA LEU A 39 -5.19 3.38 7.54
C LEU A 39 -4.36 4.61 7.98
N GLU A 40 -3.15 4.75 7.44
CA GLU A 40 -2.25 5.88 7.69
C GLU A 40 -2.86 7.22 7.26
N ARG A 41 -3.67 7.23 6.18
CA ARG A 41 -4.37 8.45 5.73
C ARG A 41 -5.68 8.60 6.48
N THR A 42 -5.76 9.60 7.36
CA THR A 42 -6.98 9.97 8.08
C THR A 42 -7.72 11.10 7.35
N GLU A 43 -7.97 10.90 6.06
CA GLU A 43 -8.73 11.81 5.19
C GLU A 43 -9.39 11.03 4.03
N SER A 44 -10.34 11.69 3.36
CA SER A 44 -10.93 11.23 2.10
C SER A 44 -10.47 12.10 0.94
N ARG A 45 -9.74 11.52 -0.01
CA ARG A 45 -9.21 12.22 -1.18
C ARG A 45 -9.23 11.32 -2.41
N GLY A 46 -9.85 11.80 -3.50
CA GLY A 46 -9.93 11.06 -4.76
C GLY A 46 -10.67 9.72 -4.60
N MET A 47 -10.00 8.62 -4.96
CA MET A 47 -10.53 7.26 -4.81
C MET A 47 -10.47 6.73 -3.38
N HIS A 48 -9.60 7.29 -2.51
CA HIS A 48 -9.55 6.90 -1.10
C HIS A 48 -10.67 7.60 -0.33
N ARG A 49 -11.63 6.84 0.20
CA ARG A 49 -12.79 7.35 0.94
C ARG A 49 -12.94 6.64 2.28
N ARG A 50 -13.15 7.43 3.32
CA ARG A 50 -13.24 7.02 4.72
C ARG A 50 -14.46 7.67 5.35
N SER A 51 -15.39 6.86 5.86
CA SER A 51 -16.59 7.37 6.53
C SER A 51 -16.28 8.04 7.86
N ASP A 52 -15.22 7.59 8.54
CA ASP A 52 -14.69 8.16 9.77
C ASP A 52 -13.85 9.43 9.55
N TYR A 53 -13.40 9.68 8.30
CA TYR A 53 -12.67 10.89 7.89
C TYR A 53 -13.15 11.38 6.51
N ALA A 54 -14.37 11.91 6.45
CA ALA A 54 -15.04 12.24 5.19
C ALA A 54 -14.44 13.45 4.44
N GLY A 55 -13.72 14.33 5.14
CA GLY A 55 -13.10 15.54 4.59
C GLY A 55 -11.68 15.32 4.06
N THR A 56 -11.16 16.33 3.38
CA THR A 56 -9.74 16.44 3.01
C THR A 56 -8.96 17.20 4.09
N ASP A 57 -7.69 16.87 4.25
CA ASP A 57 -6.76 17.50 5.21
C ASP A 57 -5.52 18.04 4.48
N VAL A 58 -5.30 19.35 4.57
CA VAL A 58 -4.18 20.03 3.91
C VAL A 58 -2.82 19.61 4.47
N THR A 59 -2.76 19.16 5.72
CA THR A 59 -1.51 18.70 6.37
C THR A 59 -1.08 17.32 5.86
N GLN A 60 -2.01 16.53 5.29
CA GLN A 60 -1.75 15.21 4.74
C GLN A 60 -1.32 15.22 3.26
N ARG A 61 -0.75 16.34 2.79
CA ARG A 61 -0.14 16.48 1.44
C ARG A 61 1.27 15.86 1.38
N HIS A 62 1.37 14.59 1.75
CA HIS A 62 2.57 13.77 1.65
C HIS A 62 2.25 12.45 0.94
N ARG A 63 3.29 11.74 0.50
CA ARG A 63 3.19 10.37 0.01
C ARG A 63 3.26 9.43 1.21
N VAL A 64 2.45 8.37 1.17
CA VAL A 64 2.61 7.24 2.09
C VAL A 64 3.47 6.21 1.38
N ILE A 65 4.58 5.85 2.01
CA ILE A 65 5.43 4.75 1.60
C ILE A 65 5.18 3.56 2.54
N SER A 66 5.28 2.34 2.02
CA SER A 66 5.08 1.13 2.80
C SER A 66 6.01 0.02 2.36
N GLY A 67 6.24 -0.94 3.25
CA GLY A 67 7.08 -2.09 2.97
C GLY A 67 7.13 -3.06 4.13
N GLY A 68 8.13 -3.95 4.08
CA GLY A 68 8.32 -5.01 5.07
C GLY A 68 7.46 -6.25 4.78
N LEU A 69 8.01 -7.43 5.03
CA LEU A 69 7.34 -8.70 4.75
C LEU A 69 6.70 -9.27 6.01
N ASP A 70 7.52 -9.63 6.98
CA ASP A 70 7.04 -10.16 8.26
C ASP A 70 6.41 -9.03 9.08
N ASP A 71 7.18 -7.96 9.29
CA ASP A 71 6.73 -6.74 9.93
C ASP A 71 6.45 -5.65 8.89
N VAL A 72 5.16 -5.36 8.67
CA VAL A 72 4.75 -4.31 7.73
C VAL A 72 4.86 -2.94 8.40
N TRP A 73 5.50 -2.02 7.70
CA TRP A 73 5.64 -0.62 8.11
C TRP A 73 5.04 0.35 7.09
N THR A 74 4.67 1.53 7.58
CA THR A 74 4.25 2.70 6.80
C THR A 74 5.12 3.89 7.20
N GLY A 75 5.28 4.84 6.29
CA GLY A 75 6.03 6.07 6.52
C GLY A 75 5.54 7.20 5.63
N HIS A 76 5.89 8.43 5.99
CA HIS A 76 5.51 9.62 5.22
C HIS A 76 6.73 10.15 4.48
N GLU A 77 6.59 10.31 3.17
CA GLU A 77 7.58 10.98 2.33
C GLU A 77 7.04 12.35 1.91
N ARG A 78 7.78 13.41 2.25
CA ARG A 78 7.47 14.75 1.75
C ARG A 78 7.75 14.82 0.26
N LEU A 79 6.87 15.47 -0.49
CA LEU A 79 7.09 15.76 -1.90
C LEU A 79 8.30 16.71 -2.01
N GLY A 80 9.35 16.27 -2.71
CA GLY A 80 10.47 17.15 -3.05
C GLY A 80 10.02 18.27 -4.02
N PRO A 81 10.79 19.36 -4.13
CA PRO A 81 10.41 20.56 -4.88
C PRO A 81 10.10 20.31 -6.37
N VAL A 82 10.74 19.31 -6.99
CA VAL A 82 10.54 18.94 -8.39
C VAL A 82 9.12 18.40 -8.66
N MET A 83 8.52 17.70 -7.69
CA MET A 83 7.21 17.09 -7.88
C MET A 83 6.05 18.08 -7.67
N GLU A 84 6.25 19.11 -6.84
CA GLU A 84 5.24 20.17 -6.71
C GLU A 84 5.04 20.96 -8.01
N GLN A 85 6.11 21.13 -8.81
CA GLN A 85 6.03 21.82 -10.10
C GLN A 85 5.23 21.01 -11.13
N LEU A 86 5.39 19.69 -11.16
CA LEU A 86 4.61 18.81 -12.04
C LEU A 86 3.11 18.82 -11.68
N LEU A 87 2.77 18.83 -10.39
CA LEU A 87 1.38 18.92 -9.94
C LEU A 87 0.75 20.30 -10.22
N ARG A 88 1.53 21.38 -10.20
CA ARG A 88 1.07 22.74 -10.57
C ARG A 88 0.86 22.88 -12.09
N GLY A 89 1.63 22.18 -12.92
CA GLY A 89 1.55 22.24 -14.39
C GLY A 89 0.39 21.45 -15.02
N GLN A 90 -0.28 20.57 -14.28
CA GLN A 90 -1.43 19.79 -14.77
C GLN A 90 -2.81 20.39 -14.42
N ALA A 91 -2.83 21.60 -13.85
CA ALA A 91 -4.06 22.30 -13.45
C ALA A 91 -4.37 23.55 -14.31
N ALA A 92 -3.88 23.58 -15.55
CA ALA A 92 -4.13 24.64 -16.55
C ALA A 92 -5.01 24.11 -17.69
#